data_AF-A0A7X7KH39-F1
#
_entry.id   AF-A0A7X7KH39-F1
#
_cell.length_a   1.000
_cell.length_b   1.000
_cell.length_c   1.000
_cell.angle_alpha   90.00
_cell.angle_beta   90.00
_cell.angle_gamma   90.00
#
_symmetry.space_group_name_H-M   'P 1'
#
loop_
_entity.id
_entity.type
_entity.pdbx_description
1 polymer ?
#
loop_
_entity_poly.entity_id
_entity_poly.type
_entity_poly.pdbx_seq_one_letter_code
_entity_poly.pdbx_strand_id
1 'polypeptide(L)'
;MSAKRKSTCDSKTPKTCLPTRNSTRRRPPPPAPLPPAEPDSPHWLVDDGRWINMPENMRQLAARILNPAYRRFVLDARDELERSVGMTLVHLMWLELSGQVELGKTITDRQSVEAILHNPEELIERHLRLTASKCQTAELLLKLRMVDGLLRQSSFSAPDNHPALASPEEGISLPRDTQFPSPSPFTQSTGEY
;
A
#
# COMPACT_ATOMS: atom_id res chain seq x y z
N MET A 1 39.21 -47.87 59.66
CA MET A 1 38.95 -49.32 59.78
C MET A 1 38.90 -49.89 58.37
N SER A 2 39.99 -50.51 57.90
CA SER A 2 40.12 -51.97 57.74
C SER A 2 39.01 -52.57 56.88
N ALA A 3 39.18 -52.75 55.57
CA ALA A 3 39.99 -53.73 54.83
C ALA A 3 39.28 -55.07 54.55
N LYS A 4 39.58 -55.62 53.35
CA LYS A 4 39.56 -57.05 52.91
C LYS A 4 38.20 -57.63 52.51
N ARG A 5 38.03 -58.48 51.48
CA ARG A 5 38.88 -59.32 50.56
C ARG A 5 38.08 -59.51 49.23
N LYS A 6 38.67 -59.48 48.02
CA LYS A 6 39.32 -60.57 47.23
C LYS A 6 38.51 -61.87 47.02
N SER A 7 38.24 -62.23 45.75
CA SER A 7 38.04 -63.61 45.19
C SER A 7 37.61 -63.49 43.69
N THR A 8 38.49 -63.59 42.68
CA THR A 8 39.05 -64.74 41.90
C THR A 8 38.23 -65.29 40.71
N CYS A 9 38.98 -65.57 39.64
CA CYS A 9 38.77 -66.41 38.43
C CYS A 9 37.80 -65.91 37.35
N ASP A 10 38.29 -65.52 36.16
CA ASP A 10 38.78 -66.33 35.01
C ASP A 10 37.74 -67.28 34.40
N SER A 11 37.28 -66.97 33.18
CA SER A 11 37.25 -67.89 32.01
C SER A 11 36.25 -67.46 30.91
N LYS A 12 36.76 -67.46 29.66
CA LYS A 12 36.08 -67.87 28.40
C LYS A 12 35.11 -66.91 27.68
N THR A 13 35.68 -66.27 26.65
CA THR A 13 35.26 -66.16 25.22
C THR A 13 33.84 -65.71 24.81
N PRO A 14 33.75 -64.98 23.67
CA PRO A 14 32.64 -64.07 23.38
C PRO A 14 31.48 -64.78 22.68
N LYS A 15 30.25 -64.47 23.11
CA LYS A 15 29.05 -64.70 22.30
C LYS A 15 28.53 -63.34 21.81
N THR A 16 28.76 -63.11 20.54
CA THR A 16 28.20 -62.02 19.74
C THR A 16 26.66 -62.12 19.77
N CYS A 17 26.03 -61.39 20.68
CA CYS A 17 24.60 -61.12 20.63
C CYS A 17 24.41 -59.78 19.93
N LEU A 18 23.91 -59.83 18.69
CA LEU A 18 23.40 -58.67 17.96
C LEU A 18 22.28 -58.01 18.79
N PRO A 19 22.38 -56.72 19.16
CA PRO A 19 21.24 -56.01 19.72
C PRO A 19 20.27 -55.63 18.59
N THR A 20 19.07 -56.19 18.66
CA THR A 20 17.90 -55.79 17.87
C THR A 20 17.64 -54.30 18.09
N ARG A 21 18.00 -53.49 17.09
CA ARG A 21 17.81 -52.04 17.09
C ARG A 21 16.32 -51.75 16.89
N ASN A 22 15.55 -51.74 17.98
CA ASN A 22 14.19 -51.21 18.02
C ASN A 22 14.22 -49.70 17.79
N SER A 23 14.30 -49.29 16.53
CA SER A 23 14.18 -47.91 16.09
C SER A 23 12.71 -47.49 16.12
N THR A 24 12.17 -47.21 17.30
CA THR A 24 10.90 -46.48 17.43
C THR A 24 11.14 -45.07 16.89
N ARG A 25 10.80 -44.84 15.61
CA ARG A 25 10.69 -43.50 15.03
C ARG A 25 9.68 -42.72 15.86
N ARG A 26 10.15 -41.93 16.83
CA ARG A 26 9.35 -40.88 17.44
C ARG A 26 9.01 -39.89 16.32
N ARG A 27 7.73 -39.89 15.92
CA ARG A 27 7.18 -38.88 15.04
C ARG A 27 7.39 -37.53 15.75
N PRO A 28 7.94 -36.49 15.08
CA PRO A 28 7.99 -35.17 15.69
C PRO A 28 6.57 -34.76 16.09
N PRO A 29 6.39 -34.09 17.25
CA PRO A 29 5.09 -33.56 17.63
C PRO A 29 4.56 -32.67 16.49
N PRO A 30 3.25 -32.67 16.22
CA PRO A 30 2.67 -31.76 15.26
C PRO A 30 3.10 -30.33 15.63
N PRO A 31 3.50 -29.50 14.65
CA PRO A 31 3.84 -28.11 14.91
C PRO A 31 2.67 -27.47 15.65
N ALA A 32 2.98 -26.72 16.71
CA ALA A 32 1.97 -25.93 17.41
C ALA A 32 1.18 -25.12 16.37
N PRO A 33 -0.14 -24.95 16.53
CA PRO A 33 -0.90 -24.03 15.71
C PRO A 33 -0.15 -22.70 15.68
N LEU A 34 0.21 -22.24 14.48
CA LEU A 34 0.80 -20.92 14.32
C LEU A 34 -0.13 -19.92 15.01
N PRO A 35 0.39 -18.93 15.75
CA PRO A 35 -0.45 -17.85 16.23
C PRO A 35 -1.23 -17.30 15.03
N PRO A 36 -2.51 -16.91 15.20
CA PRO A 36 -3.28 -16.30 14.13
C PRO A 36 -2.42 -15.18 13.54
N ALA A 37 -2.26 -15.16 12.21
CA ALA A 37 -1.52 -14.11 11.54
C ALA A 37 -2.03 -12.77 12.08
N GLU A 38 -1.12 -11.97 12.63
CA GLU A 38 -1.40 -10.58 12.98
C GLU A 38 -2.17 -9.97 11.79
N PRO A 39 -3.24 -9.18 12.01
CA PRO A 39 -3.88 -8.48 10.91
C PRO A 39 -2.79 -7.70 10.21
N ASP A 40 -2.48 -8.05 8.96
CA ASP A 40 -1.44 -7.39 8.19
C ASP A 40 -1.80 -5.91 8.10
N SER A 41 -1.26 -5.12 9.03
CA SER A 41 -1.41 -3.68 9.05
C SER A 41 -1.06 -3.17 7.67
N PRO A 42 -1.81 -2.21 7.12
CA PRO A 42 -1.45 -1.65 5.84
C PRO A 42 0.02 -1.23 5.86
N HIS A 43 0.82 -1.79 4.94
CA HIS A 43 2.28 -1.66 5.00
C HIS A 43 2.79 -0.22 4.91
N TRP A 44 1.95 0.68 4.40
CA TRP A 44 2.19 2.12 4.31
C TRP A 44 1.80 2.89 5.58
N LEU A 45 1.05 2.27 6.49
CA LEU A 45 0.57 2.85 7.74
C LEU A 45 1.54 2.48 8.87
N VAL A 46 2.65 3.21 8.94
CA VAL A 46 3.67 3.03 9.97
C VAL A 46 3.30 3.83 11.21
N ASP A 47 3.30 3.17 12.38
CA ASP A 47 3.16 3.78 13.71
C ASP A 47 1.97 4.74 13.91
N ASP A 48 0.83 4.51 13.24
CA ASP A 48 -0.37 5.30 13.52
C ASP A 48 -1.00 4.83 14.84
N GLY A 49 -0.92 5.68 15.87
CA GLY A 49 -1.54 5.40 17.18
C GLY A 49 -3.04 5.08 17.10
N ARG A 50 -3.75 5.58 16.08
CA ARG A 50 -5.17 5.23 15.85
C ARG A 50 -5.35 3.79 15.40
N TRP A 51 -4.40 3.25 14.64
CA TRP A 51 -4.41 1.83 14.26
C TRP A 51 -4.21 0.94 15.48
N ILE A 52 -3.20 1.25 16.31
CA ILE A 52 -2.89 0.49 17.51
C ILE A 52 -4.08 0.45 18.48
N ASN A 53 -4.77 1.60 18.65
CA ASN A 53 -5.90 1.76 19.55
C ASN A 53 -7.27 1.34 18.95
N MET A 54 -7.28 0.83 17.72
CA MET A 54 -8.50 0.37 17.06
C MET A 54 -8.86 -1.05 17.54
N PRO A 55 -10.15 -1.35 17.79
CA PRO A 55 -10.59 -2.72 18.08
C PRO A 55 -10.15 -3.71 17.00
N GLU A 56 -9.77 -4.91 17.42
CA GLU A 56 -9.16 -5.92 16.55
C GLU A 56 -10.03 -6.30 15.33
N ASN A 57 -11.34 -6.46 15.55
CA ASN A 57 -12.30 -6.71 14.47
C ASN A 57 -12.33 -5.56 13.44
N MET A 58 -12.17 -4.32 13.90
CA MET A 58 -12.14 -3.14 13.04
C MET A 58 -10.81 -3.02 12.29
N ARG A 59 -9.68 -3.37 12.92
CA ARG A 59 -8.38 -3.48 12.23
C ARG A 59 -8.44 -4.49 11.08
N GLN A 60 -8.98 -5.68 11.33
CA GLN A 60 -9.13 -6.69 10.29
C GLN A 60 -10.00 -6.22 9.13
N LEU A 61 -11.12 -5.54 9.42
CA LEU A 61 -11.99 -4.99 8.39
C LEU A 61 -11.30 -3.86 7.61
N ALA A 62 -10.62 -2.95 8.31
CA ALA A 62 -9.87 -1.85 7.70
C ALA A 62 -8.75 -2.37 6.79
N ALA A 63 -7.97 -3.36 7.23
CA ALA A 63 -6.94 -4.01 6.40
C ALA A 63 -7.53 -4.62 5.13
N ARG A 64 -8.68 -5.30 5.23
CA ARG A 64 -9.38 -5.90 4.08
C ARG A 64 -9.86 -4.87 3.05
N ILE A 65 -10.09 -3.62 3.47
CA ILE A 65 -10.50 -2.53 2.59
C ILE A 65 -9.26 -1.80 2.03
N LEU A 66 -8.32 -1.45 2.90
CA LEU A 66 -7.19 -0.57 2.58
C LEU A 66 -6.09 -1.28 1.81
N ASN A 67 -5.79 -2.55 2.09
CA ASN A 67 -4.71 -3.27 1.40
C ASN A 67 -5.01 -3.46 -0.11
N PRO A 68 -6.23 -3.88 -0.51
CA PRO A 68 -6.59 -3.93 -1.94
C PRO A 68 -6.61 -2.55 -2.58
N ALA A 69 -7.10 -1.51 -1.88
CA ALA A 69 -7.12 -0.15 -2.39
C ALA A 69 -5.70 0.39 -2.64
N TYR A 70 -4.80 0.20 -1.67
CA TYR A 70 -3.40 0.58 -1.79
C TYR A 70 -2.71 -0.12 -2.95
N ARG A 71 -2.88 -1.44 -3.09
CA ARG A 71 -2.33 -2.17 -4.23
C ARG A 71 -2.84 -1.58 -5.55
N ARG A 72 -4.16 -1.44 -5.69
CA ARG A 72 -4.80 -1.01 -6.94
C ARG A 72 -4.53 0.44 -7.34
N PHE A 73 -4.40 1.33 -6.37
CA PHE A 73 -4.31 2.77 -6.63
C PHE A 73 -2.90 3.33 -6.47
N VAL A 74 -2.02 2.65 -5.72
CA VAL A 74 -0.66 3.14 -5.44
C VAL A 74 0.39 2.24 -6.08
N LEU A 75 0.35 0.93 -5.83
CA LEU A 75 1.35 0.01 -6.37
C LEU A 75 1.19 -0.20 -7.87
N ASP A 76 -0.05 -0.32 -8.34
CA ASP A 76 -0.38 -0.51 -9.75
C ASP A 76 -0.48 0.83 -10.54
N ALA A 77 -0.10 1.95 -9.91
CA ALA A 77 -0.12 3.26 -10.55
C ALA A 77 0.95 3.36 -11.66
N ARG A 78 0.59 4.00 -12.77
CA ARG A 78 1.43 4.05 -13.98
C ARG A 78 2.57 5.04 -13.85
N ASP A 79 2.32 6.16 -13.19
CA ASP A 79 3.28 7.25 -12.98
C ASP A 79 3.18 7.80 -11.54
N GLU A 80 4.08 8.73 -11.21
CA GLU A 80 4.15 9.35 -9.88
C GLU A 80 2.92 10.19 -9.55
N LEU A 81 2.28 10.81 -10.55
CA LEU A 81 1.10 11.64 -10.33
C LEU A 81 -0.10 10.76 -9.98
N GLU A 82 -0.35 9.70 -10.77
CA GLU A 82 -1.37 8.70 -10.46
C GLU A 82 -1.13 8.07 -9.09
N ARG A 83 0.13 7.75 -8.77
CA ARG A 83 0.52 7.18 -7.47
C ARG A 83 0.21 8.13 -6.32
N SER A 84 0.55 9.41 -6.46
CA SER A 84 0.29 10.45 -5.45
C SER A 84 -1.21 10.62 -5.20
N VAL A 85 -2.01 10.69 -6.27
CA VAL A 85 -3.47 10.78 -6.18
C VAL A 85 -4.06 9.52 -5.55
N GLY A 86 -3.58 8.33 -5.95
CA GLY A 86 -3.98 7.06 -5.38
C GLY A 86 -3.66 6.94 -3.89
N MET A 87 -2.48 7.41 -3.48
CA MET A 87 -2.08 7.41 -2.07
C MET A 87 -2.95 8.37 -1.24
N THR A 88 -3.26 9.54 -1.80
CA THR A 88 -4.19 10.51 -1.20
C THR A 88 -5.56 9.87 -0.99
N LEU A 89 -6.09 9.16 -1.99
CA LEU A 89 -7.37 8.47 -1.89
C LEU A 89 -7.38 7.41 -0.77
N VAL A 90 -6.33 6.58 -0.72
CA VAL A 90 -6.17 5.54 0.31
C VAL A 90 -6.08 6.16 1.71
N HIS A 91 -5.37 7.29 1.85
CA HIS A 91 -5.29 8.01 3.11
C HIS A 91 -6.65 8.59 3.54
N LEU A 92 -7.42 9.16 2.61
CA LEU A 92 -8.77 9.66 2.89
C LEU A 92 -9.71 8.54 3.35
N MET A 93 -9.62 7.35 2.74
CA MET A 93 -10.35 6.16 3.18
C MET A 93 -9.96 5.76 4.62
N TRP A 94 -8.67 5.82 4.97
CA TRP A 94 -8.22 5.55 6.32
C TRP A 94 -8.76 6.55 7.35
N LEU A 95 -8.75 7.84 7.03
CA LEU A 95 -9.31 8.88 7.89
C LEU A 95 -10.81 8.70 8.10
N GLU A 96 -11.54 8.28 7.06
CA GLU A 96 -12.97 8.01 7.12
C GLU A 96 -13.27 6.82 8.03
N LEU A 97 -12.58 5.69 7.83
CA LEU A 97 -12.74 4.50 8.67
C LEU A 97 -12.40 4.79 10.13
N SER A 98 -11.30 5.50 10.37
CA SER A 98 -10.91 5.92 11.73
C SER A 98 -11.98 6.81 12.36
N GLY A 99 -12.51 7.77 11.59
CA GLY A 99 -13.59 8.65 12.05
C GLY A 99 -14.87 7.89 12.40
N GLN A 100 -15.23 6.87 11.61
CA GLN A 100 -16.40 6.01 11.89
C GLN A 100 -16.20 5.16 13.15
N VAL A 101 -15.00 4.62 13.38
CA VAL A 101 -14.69 3.88 14.60
C VAL A 101 -14.78 4.79 15.83
N GLU A 102 -14.22 5.98 15.77
CA GLU A 102 -14.32 6.95 16.87
C GLU A 102 -15.77 7.35 17.12
N LEU A 103 -16.56 7.64 16.08
CA LEU A 103 -17.99 7.92 16.22
C LEU A 103 -18.75 6.76 16.87
N GLY A 104 -18.45 5.51 16.49
CA GLY A 104 -19.06 4.33 17.11
C GLY A 104 -18.73 4.19 18.59
N LYS A 105 -17.50 4.53 19.02
CA LYS A 105 -17.12 4.59 20.44
C LYS A 105 -17.93 5.66 21.17
N THR A 106 -18.02 6.86 20.60
CA THR A 106 -18.76 8.00 21.16
C THR A 106 -20.26 7.69 21.31
N ILE A 107 -20.87 6.96 20.37
CA ILE A 107 -22.28 6.54 20.47
C ILE A 107 -22.51 5.51 21.58
N THR A 108 -21.53 4.65 21.84
CA THR A 108 -21.65 3.59 22.86
C THR A 108 -21.52 4.14 24.28
N ASP A 109 -20.86 5.29 24.45
CA ASP A 109 -20.74 5.99 25.73
C ASP A 109 -21.84 7.04 25.91
N ARG A 110 -22.75 6.81 26.87
CA ARG A 110 -23.91 7.69 27.14
C ARG A 110 -23.54 9.14 27.43
N GLN A 111 -22.39 9.41 28.06
CA GLN A 111 -21.96 10.79 28.34
C GLN A 111 -21.44 11.48 27.07
N SER A 112 -20.90 10.70 26.14
CA SER A 112 -20.35 11.18 24.87
C SER A 112 -21.44 11.40 23.80
N VAL A 113 -22.59 10.71 23.90
CA VAL A 113 -23.77 10.98 23.05
C VAL A 113 -24.31 12.40 23.27
N GLU A 114 -24.34 12.88 24.52
CA GLU A 114 -24.75 14.25 24.82
C GLU A 114 -23.84 15.27 24.10
N ALA A 115 -22.53 15.01 24.04
CA ALA A 115 -21.56 15.85 23.33
C ALA A 115 -21.77 15.85 21.81
N ILE A 116 -22.17 14.72 21.21
CA ILE A 116 -22.59 14.67 19.80
C ILE A 116 -23.84 15.52 19.59
N LEU A 117 -24.83 15.41 20.48
CA LEU A 117 -26.09 16.15 20.39
C LEU A 117 -25.91 17.67 20.58
N HIS A 118 -24.85 18.09 21.27
CA HIS A 118 -24.54 19.50 21.46
C HIS A 118 -23.94 20.18 20.22
N ASN A 119 -23.30 19.45 19.30
CA ASN A 119 -22.78 20.02 18.06
C ASN A 119 -22.78 19.01 16.89
N PRO A 120 -23.96 18.54 16.45
CA PRO A 120 -24.05 17.59 15.35
C PRO A 120 -23.60 18.21 14.02
N GLU A 121 -23.77 19.53 13.85
CA GLU A 121 -23.42 20.24 12.61
C GLU A 121 -21.92 20.15 12.30
N GLU A 122 -21.03 20.30 13.29
CA GLU A 122 -19.58 20.22 13.07
C GLU A 122 -19.14 18.81 12.64
N LEU A 123 -19.74 17.77 13.23
CA LEU A 123 -19.46 16.38 12.86
C LEU A 123 -19.95 16.07 11.44
N ILE A 124 -21.17 16.52 11.11
CA ILE A 124 -21.74 16.38 9.76
C ILE A 124 -20.86 17.11 8.75
N GLU A 125 -20.51 18.37 9.02
CA GLU A 125 -19.68 19.18 8.13
C GLU A 125 -18.32 18.54 7.88
N ARG A 126 -17.65 18.07 8.94
CA ARG A 126 -16.38 17.34 8.81
C ARG A 126 -16.53 16.11 7.92
N HIS A 127 -17.61 15.33 8.08
CA HIS A 127 -17.83 14.11 7.29
C HIS A 127 -18.14 14.43 5.82
N LEU A 128 -18.91 15.48 5.56
CA LEU A 128 -19.21 15.97 4.21
C LEU A 128 -17.96 16.48 3.50
N ARG A 129 -17.10 17.25 4.19
CA ARG A 129 -15.82 17.72 3.65
C ARG A 129 -14.92 16.54 3.26
N LEU A 130 -14.78 15.55 4.15
CA LEU A 130 -13.97 14.36 3.88
C LEU A 130 -14.51 13.57 2.68
N THR A 131 -15.84 13.38 2.61
CA THR A 131 -16.50 12.70 1.50
C THR A 131 -16.30 13.44 0.18
N ALA A 132 -16.45 14.77 0.19
CA ALA A 132 -16.23 15.60 -0.99
C ALA A 132 -14.79 15.48 -1.50
N SER A 133 -13.79 15.58 -0.61
CA SER A 133 -12.37 15.40 -0.97
C SER A 133 -12.10 14.00 -1.54
N LYS A 134 -12.70 12.95 -0.97
CA LYS A 134 -12.59 11.57 -1.45
C LYS A 134 -13.16 11.43 -2.87
N CYS A 135 -14.34 12.00 -3.12
CA CYS A 135 -14.98 11.99 -4.43
C CYS A 135 -14.15 12.75 -5.47
N GLN A 136 -13.67 13.95 -5.14
CA GLN A 136 -12.82 14.75 -6.04
C GLN A 136 -11.51 14.02 -6.38
N THR A 137 -10.89 13.36 -5.39
CA THR A 137 -9.65 12.59 -5.59
C THR A 137 -9.91 11.36 -6.48
N ALA A 138 -11.02 10.65 -6.27
CA ALA A 138 -11.41 9.51 -7.10
C ALA A 138 -11.72 9.94 -8.55
N GLU A 139 -12.38 11.09 -8.74
CA GLU A 139 -12.65 11.66 -10.05
C GLU A 139 -11.35 12.03 -10.78
N LEU A 140 -10.41 12.67 -10.08
CA LEU A 140 -9.10 12.99 -10.64
C LEU A 140 -8.36 11.71 -11.08
N LEU A 141 -8.35 10.69 -10.22
CA LEU A 141 -7.72 9.40 -10.55
C LEU A 141 -8.34 8.76 -11.80
N LEU A 142 -9.66 8.83 -11.94
CA LEU A 142 -10.36 8.35 -13.14
C LEU A 142 -9.95 9.14 -14.38
N LYS A 143 -9.91 10.48 -14.29
CA LYS A 143 -9.51 11.35 -15.40
C LYS A 143 -8.08 11.05 -15.86
N LEU A 144 -7.13 10.87 -14.93
CA LEU A 144 -5.75 10.50 -15.26
C LEU A 144 -5.69 9.18 -16.04
N ARG A 145 -6.45 8.16 -15.60
CA ARG A 145 -6.53 6.86 -16.29
C ARG A 145 -7.16 6.96 -17.68
N MET A 146 -8.17 7.82 -17.85
CA MET A 146 -8.81 8.04 -19.15
C MET A 146 -7.87 8.74 -20.13
N VAL A 147 -7.19 9.81 -19.70
CA VAL A 147 -6.25 10.57 -20.55
C VAL A 147 -5.13 9.66 -21.05
N ASP A 148 -4.53 8.85 -20.19
CA ASP A 148 -3.51 7.89 -20.63
C ASP A 148 -4.08 6.83 -21.58
N GLY A 149 -5.29 6.31 -21.31
CA GLY A 149 -5.96 5.37 -22.22
C GLY A 149 -6.14 5.93 -23.63
N LEU A 150 -6.48 7.23 -23.73
CA LEU A 150 -6.59 7.93 -25.01
C LEU A 150 -5.23 8.13 -25.68
N LEU A 151 -4.21 8.57 -24.92
CA LEU A 151 -2.85 8.78 -25.46
C LEU A 151 -2.24 7.48 -26.01
N ARG A 152 -2.48 6.35 -25.36
CA ARG A 152 -2.06 5.01 -25.84
C ARG A 152 -2.79 4.58 -27.11
N GLN A 153 -4.08 4.88 -27.24
CA GLN A 153 -4.85 4.58 -28.45
C GLN A 153 -4.38 5.43 -29.65
N SER A 154 -4.05 6.71 -29.41
CA SER A 154 -3.53 7.59 -30.47
C SER A 154 -2.14 7.19 -30.95
N SER A 155 -1.29 6.64 -30.08
CA SER A 155 0.07 6.23 -30.44
C SER A 155 0.14 4.88 -31.15
N PHE A 156 -0.89 4.05 -31.08
CA PHE A 156 -0.99 2.78 -31.81
C PHE A 156 -1.63 2.92 -33.21
N SER A 157 -2.12 4.11 -33.55
CA SER A 157 -2.88 4.37 -34.78
C SER A 157 -2.04 4.97 -35.91
N ALA A 158 -0.71 5.06 -35.78
CA ALA A 158 0.17 5.44 -36.88
C ALA A 158 0.49 4.18 -37.71
N PRO A 159 -0.06 4.02 -38.92
CA PRO A 159 0.40 2.98 -39.82
C PRO A 159 1.74 3.44 -40.41
N ASP A 160 2.79 2.67 -40.19
CA ASP A 160 4.01 2.71 -41.00
C ASP A 160 3.64 2.38 -42.46
N ASN A 161 3.24 3.39 -43.21
CA ASN A 161 3.09 3.34 -44.66
C ASN A 161 3.71 4.60 -45.26
N HIS A 162 5.04 4.67 -45.19
CA HIS A 162 5.81 5.41 -46.18
C HIS A 162 6.29 4.42 -47.25
N PRO A 163 5.61 4.29 -48.41
CA PRO A 163 6.32 3.88 -49.60
C PRO A 163 7.28 5.03 -49.94
N ALA A 164 8.56 4.68 -50.11
CA ALA A 164 9.62 5.58 -50.52
C ALA A 164 9.17 6.44 -51.72
N LEU A 165 8.94 7.72 -51.47
CA LEU A 165 8.76 8.71 -52.52
C LEU A 165 10.14 8.98 -53.12
N ALA A 166 10.29 8.55 -54.36
CA ALA A 166 11.40 8.89 -55.23
C ALA A 166 11.68 10.40 -55.18
N SER A 167 12.93 10.76 -54.92
CA SER A 167 13.47 12.06 -55.29
C SER A 167 13.24 12.28 -56.79
N PRO A 168 12.87 13.51 -57.16
CA PRO A 168 13.80 14.28 -57.96
C PRO A 168 14.04 15.65 -57.35
N GLU A 169 15.29 16.07 -57.44
CA GLU A 169 15.72 17.43 -57.21
C GLU A 169 14.96 18.40 -58.12
N GLU A 170 14.59 19.57 -57.61
CA GLU A 170 14.90 20.86 -58.24
C GLU A 170 14.43 22.00 -57.32
N GLY A 171 15.29 23.01 -57.20
CA GLY A 171 15.27 23.99 -56.12
C GLY A 171 14.17 25.05 -56.20
N ILE A 172 14.01 25.80 -55.11
CA ILE A 172 13.65 27.22 -55.11
C ILE A 172 14.22 27.87 -53.84
N SER A 173 14.96 28.94 -54.10
CA SER A 173 15.55 30.00 -53.27
C SER A 173 14.95 30.29 -51.89
N LEU A 174 15.83 30.38 -50.89
CA LEU A 174 15.57 31.09 -49.62
C LEU A 174 15.67 32.61 -49.82
N PRO A 175 14.71 33.42 -49.37
CA PRO A 175 14.97 34.77 -48.93
C PRO A 175 15.43 34.74 -47.47
N ARG A 176 16.63 35.27 -47.27
CA ARG A 176 17.14 35.75 -45.99
C ARG A 176 16.22 36.89 -45.49
N ASP A 177 16.16 37.04 -44.17
CA ASP A 177 15.56 38.14 -43.41
C ASP A 177 14.20 37.83 -42.76
N THR A 178 14.26 37.28 -41.55
CA THR A 178 13.31 37.69 -40.51
C THR A 178 14.05 37.80 -39.19
N GLN A 179 14.44 39.05 -38.92
CA GLN A 179 15.03 39.52 -37.69
C GLN A 179 14.02 39.32 -36.55
N PHE A 180 14.29 38.41 -35.62
CA PHE A 180 13.51 38.28 -34.39
C PHE A 180 13.86 39.44 -33.45
N PRO A 181 12.91 40.34 -33.08
CA PRO A 181 13.15 41.24 -31.96
C PRO A 181 13.09 40.47 -30.63
N SER A 182 14.09 40.74 -29.81
CA SER A 182 14.31 40.23 -28.45
C SER A 182 13.07 40.43 -27.54
N PRO A 183 12.79 39.51 -26.60
CA PRO A 183 11.75 39.73 -25.60
C PRO A 183 12.13 40.87 -24.65
N SER A 184 11.26 41.86 -24.52
CA SER A 184 11.35 42.91 -23.49
C SER A 184 11.07 42.33 -22.10
N PRO A 185 11.71 42.86 -21.04
CA PRO A 185 11.56 42.34 -19.68
C PRO A 185 10.20 42.69 -19.06
N PHE A 186 9.67 41.71 -18.32
CA PHE A 186 8.52 41.82 -17.42
C PHE A 186 8.68 42.98 -16.43
N THR A 187 7.74 43.93 -16.43
CA THR A 187 7.56 44.87 -15.32
C THR A 187 6.75 44.19 -14.20
N GLN A 188 7.38 44.00 -13.05
CA GLN A 188 6.68 43.67 -11.80
C GLN A 188 5.94 44.93 -11.31
N SER A 189 4.61 44.85 -11.24
CA SER A 189 3.80 45.85 -10.54
C SER A 189 3.79 45.51 -9.05
N THR A 190 4.51 46.31 -8.28
CA THR A 190 4.45 46.32 -6.81
C THR A 190 3.08 46.82 -6.36
N GLY A 191 2.29 45.95 -5.73
CA GLY A 191 1.13 46.34 -4.96
C GLY A 191 1.59 47.01 -3.66
N GLU A 192 1.25 48.28 -3.50
CA GLU A 192 1.36 48.99 -2.23
C GLU A 192 0.18 48.63 -1.31
N TYR A 193 0.48 48.67 -0.01
CA TYR A 193 -0.32 48.28 1.15
C TYR A 193 -1.57 49.13 1.39
#